data_AF-A0A7S3TCX2-F1
#
_entry.id   AF-A0A7S3TCX2-F1
#
_cell.length_a   1.000
_cell.length_b   1.000
_cell.length_c   1.000
_cell.angle_alpha   90.00
_cell.angle_beta   90.00
_cell.angle_gamma   90.00
#
_symmetry.space_group_name_H-M   'P 1'
#
loop_
_entity.id
_entity.type
_entity.pdbx_description
1 polymer ?
#
loop_
_entity_poly.entity_id
_entity_poly.type
_entity_poly.pdbx_seq_one_letter_code
_entity_poly.pdbx_strand_id
1 'polypeptide(L)'
;MKIKVTLPSEIDLPSKNIGCEGLLGTNSPELLCSVNLSKKTILVQNATVFSTANPGIVKIKFSNFRNPNKDIITGSFGIETTTVDGYKIDQLSSNMTVNFFCTFPCATCDLDQPDFCYSCYGGADERYFFGNKCISECPSNWYEREDNFCGLCRWPCVECDGGPLYCTECADTYTVVPDTGTCREVIMWPFPFACAAVFSLLVVIISEALTRGESRFKEAAVALISLPEFFSWCVFAIFLTHRIGPKGTSASAIFACFVYGVLNMTHMLLHRKQIIKESMNSYQ
;
A
#
# COMPACT_ATOMS: atom_id res chain seq x y z
N MET A 1 -43.10 33.58 -1.53
CA MET A 1 -42.75 33.44 -0.09
C MET A 1 -41.23 33.50 0.08
N LYS A 2 -40.75 33.98 1.22
CA LYS A 2 -39.32 33.99 1.59
C LYS A 2 -39.14 33.17 2.88
N ILE A 3 -38.07 32.38 2.94
CA ILE A 3 -37.72 31.58 4.13
C ILE A 3 -36.36 32.06 4.62
N LYS A 4 -36.32 32.51 5.86
CA LYS A 4 -35.11 32.96 6.54
C LYS A 4 -34.70 31.91 7.57
N VAL A 5 -33.52 31.34 7.40
CA VAL A 5 -32.88 30.44 8.36
C VAL A 5 -31.81 31.21 9.10
N THR A 6 -31.80 31.14 10.42
CA THR A 6 -30.79 31.73 11.32
C THR A 6 -30.02 30.59 11.96
N LEU A 7 -28.70 30.59 11.80
CA LEU A 7 -27.83 29.53 12.31
C LEU A 7 -27.39 29.86 13.74
N PRO A 8 -27.19 28.85 14.59
CA PRO A 8 -26.63 29.06 15.91
C PRO A 8 -25.14 29.43 15.84
N SER A 9 -24.56 29.89 16.95
CA SER A 9 -23.18 30.38 17.01
C SER A 9 -22.14 29.33 16.63
N GLU A 10 -22.43 28.05 16.89
CA GLU A 10 -21.52 26.92 16.72
C GLU A 10 -21.35 26.49 15.26
N ILE A 11 -22.33 26.83 14.41
CA ILE A 11 -22.31 26.50 12.98
C ILE A 11 -21.78 27.70 12.21
N ASP A 12 -20.83 27.46 11.30
CA ASP A 12 -20.19 28.52 10.55
C ASP A 12 -20.46 28.43 9.04
N LEU A 13 -20.45 29.59 8.40
CA LEU A 13 -20.67 29.76 6.97
C LEU A 13 -19.36 30.24 6.34
N PRO A 14 -18.57 29.35 5.72
CA PRO A 14 -17.23 29.69 5.23
C PRO A 14 -17.28 30.67 4.05
N SER A 15 -18.40 30.76 3.31
CA SER A 15 -18.52 31.66 2.16
C SER A 15 -19.95 32.16 1.95
N LYS A 16 -20.09 33.19 1.11
CA LYS A 16 -21.40 33.67 0.64
C LYS A 16 -22.07 32.69 -0.35
N ASN A 17 -21.28 31.83 -0.99
CA ASN A 17 -21.75 30.86 -1.97
C ASN A 17 -22.07 29.54 -1.26
N ILE A 18 -23.28 29.45 -0.75
CA ILE A 18 -23.82 28.19 -0.24
C ILE A 18 -24.52 27.43 -1.36
N GLY A 19 -24.42 26.11 -1.37
CA GLY A 19 -25.31 25.30 -2.21
C GLY A 19 -26.71 25.38 -1.63
N CYS A 20 -27.71 25.64 -2.47
CA CYS A 20 -29.10 25.79 -2.05
C CYS A 20 -30.02 25.07 -3.04
N GLU A 21 -30.44 23.87 -2.65
CA GLU A 21 -31.17 22.95 -3.53
C GLU A 21 -32.56 22.67 -2.95
N GLY A 22 -33.60 22.88 -3.75
CA GLY A 22 -34.97 22.53 -3.41
C GLY A 22 -35.24 21.07 -3.75
N LEU A 23 -35.64 20.27 -2.76
CA LEU A 23 -35.88 18.84 -2.94
C LEU A 23 -37.36 18.49 -3.07
N LEU A 24 -38.21 19.12 -2.25
CA LEU A 24 -39.64 18.81 -2.21
C LEU A 24 -40.45 20.04 -1.77
N GLY A 25 -41.62 20.25 -2.38
CA GLY A 25 -42.49 21.37 -2.04
C GLY A 25 -41.91 22.75 -2.42
N THR A 26 -40.86 22.77 -3.25
CA THR A 26 -40.21 23.99 -3.76
C THR A 26 -40.53 24.21 -5.23
N ASN A 27 -40.33 25.44 -5.71
CA ASN A 27 -40.63 25.80 -7.10
C ASN A 27 -39.65 25.28 -8.14
N SER A 28 -38.40 25.13 -7.69
CA SER A 28 -37.26 24.85 -8.54
C SER A 28 -36.29 24.00 -7.73
N PRO A 29 -35.55 23.09 -8.38
CA PRO A 29 -34.41 22.41 -7.77
C PRO A 29 -33.31 23.40 -7.41
N GLU A 30 -33.10 24.45 -8.21
CA GLU A 30 -32.13 25.50 -7.91
C GLU A 30 -32.84 26.71 -7.28
N LEU A 31 -32.50 27.00 -6.02
CA LEU A 31 -33.12 28.09 -5.25
C LEU A 31 -32.20 29.31 -5.17
N LEU A 32 -32.79 30.49 -5.23
CA LEU A 32 -32.09 31.76 -5.06
C LEU A 32 -31.87 32.03 -3.57
N CYS A 33 -30.65 31.83 -3.08
CA CYS A 33 -30.32 31.98 -1.67
C CYS A 33 -29.32 33.13 -1.46
N SER A 34 -29.61 33.98 -0.49
CA SER A 34 -28.77 35.12 -0.12
C SER A 34 -28.29 34.96 1.31
N VAL A 35 -26.98 35.07 1.51
CA VAL A 35 -26.33 34.79 2.80
C VAL A 35 -25.84 36.07 3.44
N ASN A 36 -26.13 36.24 4.73
CA ASN A 36 -25.58 37.29 5.57
C ASN A 36 -24.65 36.66 6.62
N LEU A 37 -23.34 36.74 6.37
CA LEU A 37 -22.31 36.16 7.24
C LEU A 37 -22.30 36.79 8.64
N SER A 38 -22.45 38.12 8.73
CA SER A 38 -22.41 38.84 10.01
C SER A 38 -23.56 38.45 10.95
N LYS A 39 -24.73 38.15 10.38
CA LYS A 39 -25.91 37.72 11.14
C LYS A 39 -26.09 36.21 11.19
N LYS A 40 -25.22 35.44 10.51
CA LYS A 40 -25.36 33.99 10.27
C LYS A 40 -26.76 33.60 9.79
N THR A 41 -27.30 34.36 8.83
CA THR A 41 -28.65 34.09 8.28
C THR A 41 -28.60 33.76 6.79
N ILE A 42 -29.44 32.83 6.38
CA ILE A 42 -29.68 32.44 4.99
C ILE A 42 -31.10 32.85 4.64
N LEU A 43 -31.28 33.61 3.56
CA LEU A 43 -32.57 33.99 3.05
C LEU A 43 -32.80 33.31 1.70
N VAL A 44 -33.70 32.33 1.69
CA VAL A 44 -34.19 31.63 0.51
C VAL A 44 -35.31 32.45 -0.12
N GLN A 45 -35.08 32.89 -1.35
CA GLN A 45 -36.03 33.64 -2.16
C GLN A 45 -36.78 32.68 -3.08
N ASN A 46 -38.05 32.99 -3.36
CA ASN A 46 -38.90 32.20 -4.26
C ASN A 46 -38.96 30.71 -3.90
N ALA A 47 -38.94 30.37 -2.61
CA ALA A 47 -39.01 28.98 -2.15
C ALA A 47 -40.28 28.28 -2.66
N THR A 48 -41.42 28.98 -2.60
CA THR A 48 -42.74 28.52 -3.07
C THR A 48 -43.44 29.63 -3.88
N VAL A 49 -44.09 29.25 -4.99
CA VAL A 49 -44.98 30.06 -5.82
C VAL A 49 -46.34 29.98 -5.14
N PHE A 50 -47.14 31.03 -5.28
CA PHE A 50 -48.55 30.98 -4.92
C PHE A 50 -49.25 29.85 -5.66
N SER A 51 -49.33 28.69 -5.02
CA SER A 51 -50.24 27.60 -5.37
C SER A 51 -51.50 27.77 -4.52
N THR A 52 -52.66 27.53 -5.12
CA THR A 52 -53.93 27.46 -4.39
C THR A 52 -53.99 26.24 -3.45
N ALA A 53 -53.03 25.32 -3.56
CA ALA A 53 -52.89 24.14 -2.71
C ALA A 53 -51.71 24.28 -1.73
N ASN A 54 -51.92 23.81 -0.50
CA ASN A 54 -50.89 23.71 0.53
C ASN A 54 -49.71 22.86 0.01
N PRO A 55 -48.46 23.38 -0.02
CA PRO A 55 -47.30 22.62 -0.50
C PRO A 55 -46.94 21.43 0.41
N GLY A 56 -47.55 21.33 1.59
CA GLY A 56 -47.30 20.27 2.56
C GLY A 56 -45.91 20.42 3.17
N ILE A 57 -45.02 19.47 2.86
CA ILE A 57 -43.67 19.42 3.40
C ILE A 57 -42.73 20.16 2.44
N VAL A 58 -41.97 21.14 2.95
CA VAL A 58 -40.90 21.80 2.18
C VAL A 58 -39.56 21.21 2.60
N LYS A 59 -38.81 20.64 1.66
CA LYS A 59 -37.45 20.12 1.87
C LYS A 59 -36.45 20.94 1.07
N ILE A 60 -35.50 21.55 1.76
CA ILE A 60 -34.39 22.31 1.18
C ILE A 60 -33.10 21.70 1.71
N LYS A 61 -32.15 21.44 0.82
CA LYS A 61 -30.81 21.01 1.14
C LYS A 61 -29.88 22.19 0.99
N PHE A 62 -29.17 22.48 2.06
CA PHE A 62 -28.10 23.46 2.05
C PHE A 62 -26.75 22.73 2.09
N SER A 63 -25.77 23.22 1.34
CA SER A 63 -24.41 22.68 1.29
C SER A 63 -23.38 23.74 1.71
N ASN A 64 -22.16 23.31 2.04
CA ASN A 64 -21.03 24.15 2.47
C ASN A 64 -21.19 24.77 3.87
N PHE A 65 -21.69 24.03 4.85
CA PHE A 65 -21.60 24.42 6.26
C PHE A 65 -20.30 23.91 6.86
N ARG A 66 -19.83 24.62 7.88
CA ARG A 66 -18.80 24.13 8.77
C ARG A 66 -19.42 23.81 10.12
N ASN A 67 -19.36 22.54 10.49
CA ASN A 67 -19.79 22.05 11.79
C ASN A 67 -18.80 22.47 12.89
N PRO A 68 -19.22 22.52 14.16
CA PRO A 68 -18.30 22.67 15.27
C PRO A 68 -17.30 21.52 15.31
N ASN A 69 -16.10 21.79 15.84
CA ASN A 69 -15.03 20.79 15.99
C ASN A 69 -14.99 20.15 17.39
N LYS A 70 -16.08 20.27 18.16
CA LYS A 70 -16.19 19.79 19.54
C LYS A 70 -17.51 19.08 19.73
N ASP A 71 -17.55 18.17 20.71
CA ASP A 71 -18.79 17.62 21.21
C ASP A 71 -19.64 18.75 21.81
N ILE A 72 -20.73 19.10 21.13
CA ILE A 72 -21.62 20.18 21.56
C ILE A 72 -23.03 19.99 20.99
N ILE A 73 -24.01 20.23 21.85
CA ILE A 73 -25.38 20.52 21.43
C ILE A 73 -25.43 21.98 21.00
N THR A 74 -25.73 22.23 19.73
CA THR A 74 -25.78 23.61 19.22
C THR A 74 -26.85 24.42 19.92
N GLY A 75 -26.73 25.75 19.82
CA GLY A 75 -27.87 26.63 20.02
C GLY A 75 -29.04 26.27 19.09
N SER A 76 -30.18 26.90 19.32
CA SER A 76 -31.34 26.70 18.45
C SER A 76 -31.16 27.40 17.11
N PHE A 77 -31.40 26.67 16.03
CA PHE A 77 -31.64 27.25 14.73
C PHE A 77 -32.95 28.05 14.77
N GLY A 78 -33.00 29.13 13.99
CA GLY A 78 -34.21 29.93 13.79
C GLY A 78 -34.73 29.74 12.37
N ILE A 79 -36.04 29.54 12.20
CA ILE A 79 -36.71 29.57 10.90
C ILE A 79 -37.81 30.61 10.97
N GLU A 80 -37.82 31.54 10.02
CA GLU A 80 -38.86 32.54 9.86
C GLU A 80 -39.35 32.52 8.42
N THR A 81 -40.66 32.51 8.24
CA THR A 81 -41.28 32.58 6.92
C THR A 81 -41.99 33.92 6.76
N THR A 82 -41.78 34.55 5.61
CA THR A 82 -42.38 35.85 5.29
C THR A 82 -43.05 35.85 3.92
N THR A 83 -44.06 36.69 3.76
CA THR A 83 -44.66 36.98 2.46
C THR A 83 -43.65 37.68 1.56
N VAL A 84 -43.98 37.83 0.27
CA VAL A 84 -43.11 38.55 -0.67
C VAL A 84 -42.88 40.00 -0.21
N ASP A 85 -43.93 40.61 0.37
CA ASP A 85 -43.96 41.98 0.91
C ASP A 85 -43.33 42.12 2.30
N GLY A 86 -42.88 41.02 2.92
CA GLY A 86 -42.13 41.04 4.18
C GLY A 86 -42.98 40.89 5.45
N TYR A 87 -44.27 40.59 5.33
CA TYR A 87 -45.10 40.25 6.50
C TYR A 87 -44.74 38.86 7.02
N LYS A 88 -44.60 38.71 8.34
CA LYS A 88 -44.32 37.42 8.98
C LYS A 88 -45.54 36.50 8.88
N ILE A 89 -45.31 35.26 8.47
CA ILE A 89 -46.33 34.21 8.41
C ILE A 89 -46.17 33.32 9.64
N ASP A 90 -44.97 32.77 9.84
CA ASP A 90 -44.65 31.87 10.94
C ASP A 90 -43.17 32.03 11.35
N GLN A 91 -42.87 31.72 12.61
CA GLN A 91 -41.53 31.81 13.17
C GLN A 91 -41.30 30.74 14.25
N LEU A 92 -40.21 29.99 14.09
CA LEU A 92 -39.65 29.10 15.11
C LEU A 92 -38.25 29.61 15.48
N SER A 93 -38.04 30.01 16.73
CA SER A 93 -36.77 30.59 17.21
C SER A 93 -36.07 29.75 18.28
N SER A 94 -36.68 28.65 18.73
CA SER A 94 -36.18 27.80 19.81
C SER A 94 -36.47 26.33 19.55
N ASN A 95 -35.84 25.45 20.32
CA ASN A 95 -36.03 23.99 20.33
C ASN A 95 -35.69 23.28 19.01
N MET A 96 -34.82 23.88 18.20
CA MET A 96 -34.29 23.25 17.00
C MET A 96 -32.77 23.17 17.13
N THR A 97 -32.29 22.18 17.87
CA THR A 97 -30.87 21.97 18.17
C THR A 97 -30.34 20.74 17.43
N VAL A 98 -29.07 20.76 17.08
CA VAL A 98 -28.36 19.58 16.53
C VAL A 98 -27.33 19.15 17.56
N ASN A 99 -27.25 17.84 17.82
CA ASN A 99 -26.26 17.29 18.74
C ASN A 99 -25.09 16.71 17.95
N PHE A 100 -23.90 17.26 18.16
CA PHE A 100 -22.65 16.72 17.65
C PHE A 100 -22.00 15.93 18.77
N PHE A 101 -22.28 14.63 18.86
CA PHE A 101 -21.77 13.79 19.95
C PHE A 101 -20.28 13.45 19.85
N CYS A 102 -19.72 13.44 18.64
CA CYS A 102 -18.35 12.98 18.41
C CYS A 102 -17.37 14.14 18.30
N THR A 103 -16.19 13.97 18.90
CA THR A 103 -15.08 14.90 18.68
C THR A 103 -14.58 14.75 17.24
N PHE A 104 -14.42 15.85 16.53
CA PHE A 104 -13.79 15.85 15.21
C PHE A 104 -12.35 15.31 15.33
N PRO A 105 -11.90 14.36 14.48
CA PRO A 105 -12.41 14.00 13.15
C PRO A 105 -13.28 12.73 13.09
N CYS A 106 -13.76 12.21 14.22
CA CYS A 106 -14.64 11.04 14.23
C CYS A 106 -15.97 11.34 13.52
N ALA A 107 -16.36 10.49 12.57
CA ALA A 107 -17.69 10.53 11.95
C ALA A 107 -18.73 9.76 12.77
N THR A 108 -18.31 8.67 13.40
CA THR A 108 -19.06 7.94 14.42
C THR A 108 -18.14 7.61 15.57
N CYS A 109 -18.67 7.59 16.79
CA CYS A 109 -17.91 7.39 18.02
C CYS A 109 -18.75 6.64 19.05
N ASP A 110 -18.10 6.25 20.14
CA ASP A 110 -18.78 5.73 21.32
C ASP A 110 -19.53 6.86 22.07
N LEU A 111 -20.73 6.57 22.56
CA LEU A 111 -21.57 7.57 23.24
C LEU A 111 -20.97 8.01 24.59
N ASP A 112 -20.24 7.13 25.26
CA ASP A 112 -19.60 7.42 26.54
C ASP A 112 -18.18 7.99 26.34
N GLN A 113 -17.61 7.83 25.14
CA GLN A 113 -16.24 8.26 24.80
C GLN A 113 -16.21 8.93 23.40
N PRO A 114 -16.49 10.24 23.31
CA PRO A 114 -16.50 11.01 22.05
C PRO A 114 -15.22 10.96 21.21
N ASP A 115 -14.08 10.67 21.86
CA ASP A 115 -12.76 10.55 21.23
C ASP A 115 -12.48 9.13 20.70
N PHE A 116 -13.30 8.14 21.06
CA PHE A 116 -13.20 6.77 20.59
C PHE A 116 -14.02 6.64 19.30
N CYS A 117 -13.33 6.69 18.16
CA CYS A 117 -14.00 6.65 16.86
C CYS A 117 -14.35 5.20 16.47
N TYR A 118 -15.45 5.03 15.73
CA TYR A 118 -15.75 3.84 14.93
C TYR A 118 -15.57 4.10 13.42
N SER A 119 -15.57 5.37 13.00
CA SER A 119 -15.26 5.79 11.63
C SER A 119 -14.79 7.24 11.59
N CYS A 120 -14.12 7.63 10.49
CA CYS A 120 -13.54 8.95 10.28
C CYS A 120 -14.23 9.69 9.13
N TYR A 121 -14.26 11.02 9.19
CA TYR A 121 -14.72 11.83 8.05
C TYR A 121 -13.69 11.80 6.92
N GLY A 122 -14.08 11.29 5.74
CA GLY A 122 -13.16 11.20 4.58
C GLY A 122 -12.67 12.53 4.02
N GLY A 123 -13.27 13.65 4.40
CA GLY A 123 -12.83 15.01 4.03
C GLY A 123 -11.95 15.70 5.07
N ALA A 124 -11.60 15.03 6.17
CA ALA A 124 -10.67 15.54 7.17
C ALA A 124 -9.21 15.26 6.75
N ASP A 125 -8.26 15.99 7.34
CA ASP A 125 -6.83 15.70 7.19
C ASP A 125 -6.51 14.33 7.83
N GLU A 126 -7.07 14.06 9.01
CA GLU A 126 -7.02 12.76 9.69
C GLU A 126 -8.12 11.80 9.20
N ARG A 127 -8.12 11.48 7.91
CA ARG A 127 -9.17 10.64 7.32
C ARG A 127 -9.04 9.14 7.60
N TYR A 128 -7.87 8.64 7.99
CA TYR A 128 -7.64 7.20 8.09
C TYR A 128 -8.04 6.64 9.44
N PHE A 129 -8.81 5.55 9.43
CA PHE A 129 -9.21 4.84 10.64
C PHE A 129 -8.17 3.81 11.07
N PHE A 130 -7.65 3.95 12.29
CA PHE A 130 -6.72 3.00 12.90
C PHE A 130 -6.83 2.98 14.43
N GLY A 131 -7.01 1.79 15.02
CA GLY A 131 -6.99 1.62 16.47
C GLY A 131 -8.04 2.47 17.22
N ASN A 132 -9.23 2.63 16.64
CA ASN A 132 -10.32 3.48 17.16
C ASN A 132 -9.99 4.98 17.21
N LYS A 133 -9.04 5.41 16.39
CA LYS A 133 -8.68 6.82 16.20
C LYS A 133 -8.62 7.13 14.71
N CYS A 134 -8.77 8.41 14.43
CA CYS A 134 -8.59 8.98 13.11
C CYS A 134 -7.18 9.60 13.03
N ILE A 135 -6.40 9.21 12.03
CA ILE A 135 -5.01 9.63 11.84
C ILE A 135 -4.78 10.13 10.40
N SER A 136 -3.78 10.98 10.22
CA SER A 136 -3.43 11.58 8.92
C SER A 136 -2.63 10.66 8.02
N GLU A 137 -1.85 9.75 8.60
CA GLU A 137 -0.98 8.81 7.90
C GLU A 137 -1.01 7.44 8.59
N CYS A 138 -1.05 6.36 7.82
CA CYS A 138 -1.01 5.00 8.38
C CYS A 138 0.38 4.71 8.99
N PRO A 139 0.45 3.99 10.13
CA PRO A 139 1.72 3.65 10.76
C PRO A 139 2.55 2.68 9.91
N SER A 140 3.85 2.57 10.19
CA SER A 140 4.74 1.57 9.56
C SER A 140 4.13 0.17 9.61
N ASN A 141 4.33 -0.63 8.58
CA ASN A 141 3.68 -1.92 8.30
C ASN A 141 2.19 -1.88 7.92
N TRP A 142 1.63 -0.69 7.69
CA TRP A 142 0.30 -0.50 7.10
C TRP A 142 0.37 0.36 5.85
N TYR A 143 -0.62 0.20 4.96
CA TYR A 143 -0.79 1.01 3.75
C TYR A 143 -2.19 1.60 3.67
N GLU A 144 -2.33 2.67 2.90
CA GLU A 144 -3.60 3.34 2.66
C GLU A 144 -4.50 2.53 1.73
N ARG A 145 -5.73 2.23 2.18
CA ARG A 145 -6.75 1.58 1.35
C ARG A 145 -7.80 2.59 0.90
N GLU A 146 -8.45 2.30 -0.23
CA GLU A 146 -9.49 3.15 -0.85
C GLU A 146 -10.69 3.48 0.06
N ASP A 147 -10.93 2.69 1.12
CA ASP A 147 -12.01 2.87 2.09
C ASP A 147 -11.65 3.81 3.25
N ASN A 148 -10.50 4.51 3.19
CA ASN A 148 -9.91 5.27 4.30
C ASN A 148 -9.57 4.40 5.53
N PHE A 149 -9.28 3.12 5.32
CA PHE A 149 -8.71 2.27 6.37
C PHE A 149 -7.23 2.01 6.10
N CYS A 150 -6.48 1.83 7.19
CA CYS A 150 -5.15 1.27 7.08
C CYS A 150 -5.26 -0.24 6.87
N GLY A 151 -4.65 -0.76 5.81
CA GLY A 151 -4.49 -2.19 5.56
C GLY A 151 -3.12 -2.69 6.01
N LEU A 152 -3.02 -3.91 6.55
CA LEU A 152 -1.74 -4.47 6.97
C LEU A 152 -0.90 -4.92 5.75
N CYS A 153 0.39 -4.59 5.75
CA CYS A 153 1.34 -5.10 4.78
C CYS A 153 1.52 -6.62 4.91
N ARG A 154 1.69 -7.32 3.79
CA ARG A 154 1.98 -8.76 3.84
C ARG A 154 3.45 -8.99 4.14
N TRP A 155 3.73 -9.83 5.14
CA TRP A 155 5.10 -10.30 5.38
C TRP A 155 5.69 -10.94 4.12
N PRO A 156 6.94 -10.64 3.72
CA PRO A 156 8.05 -10.03 4.47
C PRO A 156 8.21 -8.50 4.30
N CYS A 157 7.15 -7.78 3.95
CA CYS A 157 7.20 -6.34 3.76
C CYS A 157 7.05 -5.58 5.07
N VAL A 158 7.97 -4.65 5.31
CA VAL A 158 7.99 -3.76 6.49
C VAL A 158 7.23 -2.49 6.17
N GLU A 159 7.39 -1.96 4.96
CA GLU A 159 6.60 -0.84 4.44
C GLU A 159 6.04 -1.21 3.07
N CYS A 160 4.80 -0.81 2.81
CA CYS A 160 4.11 -1.07 1.56
C CYS A 160 3.22 0.11 1.16
N ASP A 161 3.05 0.29 -0.15
CA ASP A 161 2.30 1.40 -0.74
C ASP A 161 1.35 0.87 -1.84
N GLY A 162 0.11 1.37 -1.85
CA GLY A 162 -0.93 0.97 -2.81
C GLY A 162 -1.46 -0.47 -2.68
N GLY A 163 -0.81 -1.36 -1.94
CA GLY A 163 -1.31 -2.70 -1.71
C GLY A 163 -0.41 -3.57 -0.81
N PRO A 164 -0.92 -4.71 -0.33
CA PRO A 164 -0.22 -5.52 0.67
C PRO A 164 1.04 -6.22 0.13
N LEU A 165 1.26 -6.24 -1.19
CA LEU A 165 2.39 -6.89 -1.88
C LEU A 165 3.37 -5.90 -2.53
N TYR A 166 3.04 -4.60 -2.54
CA TYR A 166 3.84 -3.56 -3.17
C TYR A 166 4.67 -2.87 -2.10
N CYS A 167 5.89 -3.34 -1.93
CA CYS A 167 6.71 -3.06 -0.76
C CYS A 167 7.78 -2.02 -1.10
N THR A 168 7.84 -0.98 -0.28
CA THR A 168 8.86 0.07 -0.35
C THR A 168 10.07 -0.30 0.51
N GLU A 169 9.85 -1.06 1.57
CA GLU A 169 10.89 -1.60 2.44
C GLU A 169 10.59 -3.05 2.83
N CYS A 170 11.63 -3.86 2.88
CA CYS A 170 11.55 -5.28 3.24
C CYS A 170 12.25 -5.54 4.57
N ALA A 171 11.88 -6.63 5.23
CA ALA A 171 12.57 -7.08 6.43
C ALA A 171 14.06 -7.38 6.16
N ASP A 172 14.87 -7.37 7.22
CA ASP A 172 16.28 -7.77 7.16
C ASP A 172 16.42 -9.12 6.44
N THR A 173 17.44 -9.25 5.57
CA THR A 173 17.67 -10.35 4.62
C THR A 173 16.84 -10.34 3.33
N TYR A 174 15.95 -9.37 3.12
CA TYR A 174 15.21 -9.21 1.87
C TYR A 174 15.59 -7.91 1.16
N THR A 175 15.49 -7.90 -0.16
CA THR A 175 15.65 -6.71 -1.01
C THR A 175 14.41 -6.49 -1.86
N VAL A 176 14.02 -5.24 -2.01
CA VAL A 176 12.93 -4.82 -2.90
C VAL A 176 13.34 -5.03 -4.36
N VAL A 177 12.48 -5.64 -5.16
CA VAL A 177 12.64 -5.76 -6.60
C VAL A 177 12.03 -4.53 -7.28
N PRO A 178 12.83 -3.65 -7.92
CA PRO A 178 12.36 -2.35 -8.42
C PRO A 178 11.15 -2.43 -9.35
N ASP A 179 11.10 -3.45 -10.22
CA ASP A 179 10.04 -3.56 -11.23
C ASP A 179 8.68 -4.02 -10.69
N THR A 180 8.68 -4.69 -9.53
CA THR A 180 7.46 -5.33 -8.99
C THR A 180 7.08 -4.84 -7.60
N GLY A 181 7.97 -4.12 -6.92
CA GLY A 181 7.83 -3.79 -5.50
C GLY A 181 7.84 -5.01 -4.58
N THR A 182 8.15 -6.22 -5.07
CA THR A 182 8.10 -7.42 -4.22
C THR A 182 9.41 -7.63 -3.48
N CYS A 183 9.33 -8.11 -2.24
CA CYS A 183 10.48 -8.49 -1.45
C CYS A 183 11.03 -9.86 -1.87
N ARG A 184 12.34 -9.96 -2.10
CA ARG A 184 13.04 -11.22 -2.36
C ARG A 184 14.22 -11.39 -1.41
N GLU A 185 14.39 -12.61 -0.90
CA GLU A 185 15.48 -12.95 0.01
C GLU A 185 16.85 -12.80 -0.67
N VAL A 186 17.77 -12.11 0.00
CA VAL A 186 19.18 -12.00 -0.35
C VAL A 186 19.91 -13.18 0.23
N ILE A 187 19.95 -14.26 -0.53
CA ILE A 187 20.70 -15.43 -0.10
C ILE A 187 22.15 -15.27 -0.51
N MET A 188 23.01 -14.95 0.45
CA MET A 188 24.45 -14.93 0.29
C MET A 188 25.00 -16.33 0.57
N TRP A 189 24.95 -17.22 -0.42
CA TRP A 189 25.70 -18.47 -0.34
C TRP A 189 27.13 -18.22 -0.77
N PRO A 190 28.14 -18.30 0.12
CA PRO A 190 29.49 -18.56 -0.35
C PRO A 190 29.41 -19.91 -1.06
N PHE A 191 29.58 -19.91 -2.37
CA PHE A 191 29.47 -21.09 -3.21
C PHE A 191 30.33 -22.19 -2.55
N PRO A 192 29.76 -23.26 -1.95
CA PRO A 192 30.54 -24.17 -1.10
C PRO A 192 31.67 -24.84 -1.89
N PHE A 193 31.49 -24.92 -3.21
CA PHE A 193 32.46 -25.41 -4.17
C PHE A 193 33.64 -24.46 -4.39
N ALA A 194 33.52 -23.15 -4.13
CA ALA A 194 34.65 -22.22 -4.19
C ALA A 194 35.66 -22.52 -3.08
N CYS A 195 35.20 -22.75 -1.84
CA CYS A 195 36.08 -23.18 -0.75
C CYS A 195 36.71 -24.54 -1.04
N ALA A 196 35.94 -25.50 -1.56
CA ALA A 196 36.46 -26.80 -1.96
C ALA A 196 37.48 -26.73 -3.11
N ALA A 197 37.27 -25.85 -4.09
CA ALA A 197 38.18 -25.62 -5.20
C ALA A 197 39.51 -24.99 -4.72
N VAL A 198 39.45 -23.97 -3.87
CA VAL A 198 40.63 -23.35 -3.26
C VAL A 198 41.41 -24.38 -2.43
N PHE A 199 40.72 -25.17 -1.60
CA PHE A 199 41.36 -26.22 -0.82
C PHE A 199 42.04 -27.27 -1.72
N SER A 200 41.36 -27.72 -2.77
CA SER A 200 41.90 -28.72 -3.70
C SER A 200 43.12 -28.19 -4.46
N LEU A 201 43.10 -26.92 -4.87
CA LEU A 201 44.24 -26.24 -5.48
C LEU A 201 45.45 -26.22 -4.52
N LEU A 202 45.24 -25.87 -3.25
CA LEU A 202 46.30 -25.87 -2.25
C LEU A 202 46.89 -27.27 -2.05
N VAL A 203 46.07 -28.32 -2.02
CA VAL A 203 46.54 -29.71 -1.91
C VAL A 203 47.42 -30.09 -3.12
N VAL A 204 47.04 -29.71 -4.33
CA VAL A 204 47.85 -29.96 -5.53
C VAL A 204 49.18 -29.22 -5.47
N ILE A 205 49.17 -27.93 -5.13
CA ILE A 205 50.39 -27.10 -5.01
C ILE A 205 51.34 -27.69 -3.95
N ILE A 206 50.81 -28.05 -2.77
CA ILE A 206 51.60 -28.65 -1.69
C ILE A 206 52.17 -30.00 -2.13
N SER A 207 51.37 -30.83 -2.79
CA SER A 207 51.83 -32.12 -3.31
C SER A 207 52.96 -31.94 -4.32
N GLU A 208 52.88 -30.96 -5.22
CA GLU A 208 53.91 -30.69 -6.22
C GLU A 208 55.20 -30.16 -5.55
N ALA A 209 55.07 -29.23 -4.61
CA ALA A 209 56.20 -28.71 -3.85
C ALA A 209 56.96 -29.80 -3.08
N LEU A 210 56.26 -30.77 -2.50
CA LEU A 210 56.87 -31.88 -1.76
C LEU A 210 57.48 -32.97 -2.64
N THR A 211 56.89 -33.22 -3.82
CA THR A 211 57.29 -34.34 -4.70
C THR A 211 58.26 -33.94 -5.82
N ARG A 212 58.66 -32.66 -5.90
CA ARG A 212 59.63 -32.14 -6.89
C ARG A 212 59.28 -32.48 -8.35
N GLY A 213 57.99 -32.64 -8.66
CA GLY A 213 57.50 -32.85 -10.03
C GLY A 213 57.44 -34.30 -10.53
N GLU A 214 57.84 -35.31 -9.74
CA GLU A 214 57.76 -36.72 -10.15
C GLU A 214 56.37 -37.35 -9.95
N SER A 215 55.45 -36.63 -9.31
CA SER A 215 54.14 -37.16 -8.95
C SER A 215 53.13 -37.13 -10.11
N ARG A 216 52.59 -38.31 -10.46
CA ARG A 216 51.40 -38.45 -11.32
C ARG A 216 50.08 -38.11 -10.61
N PHE A 217 50.12 -37.75 -9.32
CA PHE A 217 48.94 -37.40 -8.52
C PHE A 217 48.17 -36.22 -9.12
N LYS A 218 48.85 -35.26 -9.75
CA LYS A 218 48.23 -34.08 -10.36
C LYS A 218 47.16 -34.44 -11.40
N GLU A 219 47.40 -35.45 -12.22
CA GLU A 219 46.48 -35.84 -13.29
C GLU A 219 45.20 -36.49 -12.72
N ALA A 220 45.37 -37.36 -11.72
CA ALA A 220 44.25 -37.98 -11.02
C ALA A 220 43.45 -36.97 -10.18
N ALA A 221 44.14 -36.03 -9.52
CA ALA A 221 43.52 -34.98 -8.72
C ALA A 221 42.73 -33.99 -9.59
N VAL A 222 43.26 -33.58 -10.74
CA VAL A 222 42.55 -32.72 -11.71
C VAL A 222 41.28 -33.41 -12.21
N ALA A 223 41.34 -34.70 -12.53
CA ALA A 223 40.15 -35.46 -12.91
C ALA A 223 39.12 -35.53 -11.77
N LEU A 224 39.57 -35.69 -10.52
CA LEU A 224 38.67 -35.73 -9.35
C LEU A 224 38.00 -34.38 -9.07
N ILE A 225 38.69 -33.25 -9.28
CA ILE A 225 38.16 -31.89 -9.07
C ILE A 225 37.04 -31.54 -10.07
N SER A 226 37.05 -32.14 -11.25
CA SER A 226 35.99 -31.94 -12.25
C SER A 226 34.59 -32.39 -11.78
N LEU A 227 34.52 -33.34 -10.82
CA LEU A 227 33.27 -33.86 -10.28
C LEU A 227 32.54 -32.82 -9.39
N PRO A 228 33.16 -32.26 -8.32
CA PRO A 228 32.56 -31.17 -7.55
C PRO A 228 32.14 -29.97 -8.41
N GLU A 229 32.94 -29.63 -9.42
CA GLU A 229 32.63 -28.52 -10.32
C GLU A 229 31.37 -28.81 -11.14
N PHE A 230 31.22 -30.02 -11.69
CA PHE A 230 30.00 -30.44 -12.37
C PHE A 230 28.77 -30.38 -11.44
N PHE A 231 28.86 -30.93 -10.24
CA PHE A 231 27.75 -30.88 -9.28
C PHE A 231 27.40 -29.45 -8.87
N SER A 232 28.39 -28.56 -8.79
CA SER A 232 28.17 -27.14 -8.50
C SER A 232 27.31 -26.44 -9.54
N TRP A 233 27.56 -26.72 -10.81
CA TRP A 233 26.79 -26.22 -11.93
C TRP A 233 25.37 -26.80 -11.93
N CYS A 234 25.20 -28.10 -11.68
CA CYS A 234 23.88 -28.71 -11.54
C CYS A 234 23.05 -28.07 -10.42
N VAL A 235 23.64 -27.86 -9.23
CA VAL A 235 22.96 -27.19 -8.11
C VAL A 235 22.59 -25.75 -8.47
N PHE A 236 23.49 -25.02 -9.14
CA PHE A 236 23.23 -23.66 -9.61
C PHE A 236 22.07 -23.59 -10.62
N ALA A 237 22.01 -24.53 -11.57
CA ALA A 237 20.92 -24.59 -12.55
C ALA A 237 19.57 -24.93 -11.92
N ILE A 238 19.53 -25.87 -10.97
CA ILE A 238 18.30 -26.20 -10.21
C ILE A 238 17.84 -24.95 -9.44
N PHE A 239 18.77 -24.25 -8.78
CA PHE A 239 18.47 -23.03 -8.03
C PHE A 239 17.92 -21.91 -8.92
N LEU A 240 18.56 -21.62 -10.05
CA LEU A 240 18.08 -20.62 -11.00
C LEU A 240 16.69 -20.95 -11.52
N THR A 241 16.42 -22.22 -11.78
CA THR A 241 15.11 -22.69 -12.23
C THR A 241 14.04 -22.46 -11.16
N HIS A 242 14.35 -22.72 -9.88
CA HIS A 242 13.42 -22.48 -8.78
C HIS A 242 13.18 -20.99 -8.49
N ARG A 243 14.20 -20.13 -8.69
CA ARG A 243 14.14 -18.71 -8.32
C ARG A 243 13.59 -17.79 -9.41
N ILE A 244 13.96 -18.04 -10.67
CA ILE A 244 13.58 -17.20 -11.81
C ILE A 244 12.42 -17.84 -12.60
N GLY A 245 12.17 -19.14 -12.36
CA GLY A 245 11.25 -19.93 -13.15
C GLY A 245 11.91 -20.49 -14.42
N PRO A 246 11.17 -21.24 -15.25
CA PRO A 246 11.70 -21.97 -16.39
C PRO A 246 12.04 -21.09 -17.62
N LYS A 247 12.03 -19.75 -17.50
CA LYS A 247 12.21 -18.85 -18.64
C LYS A 247 13.55 -18.10 -18.59
N GLY A 248 14.17 -17.95 -19.76
CA GLY A 248 15.34 -17.11 -19.98
C GLY A 248 16.63 -17.68 -19.40
N THR A 249 17.12 -17.08 -18.32
CA THR A 249 18.43 -17.36 -17.71
C THR A 249 18.57 -18.78 -17.18
N SER A 250 17.48 -19.43 -16.77
CA SER A 250 17.49 -20.85 -16.36
C SER A 250 17.81 -21.79 -17.53
N ALA A 251 17.29 -21.52 -18.74
CA ALA A 251 17.61 -22.30 -19.93
C ALA A 251 19.08 -22.17 -20.33
N SER A 252 19.65 -20.96 -20.26
CA SER A 252 21.08 -20.72 -20.52
C SER A 252 21.98 -21.43 -19.51
N ALA A 253 21.60 -21.44 -18.23
CA ALA A 253 22.34 -22.15 -17.19
C ALA A 253 22.29 -23.67 -17.38
N ILE A 254 21.13 -24.23 -17.73
CA ILE A 254 20.98 -25.66 -18.05
C ILE A 254 21.82 -26.03 -19.28
N PHE A 255 21.79 -25.21 -20.33
CA PHE A 255 22.62 -25.42 -21.52
C PHE A 255 24.11 -25.34 -21.19
N ALA A 256 24.54 -24.35 -20.39
CA ALA A 256 25.92 -24.26 -19.93
C ALA A 256 26.34 -25.49 -19.12
N CYS A 257 25.49 -25.97 -18.20
CA CYS A 257 25.74 -27.21 -17.45
C CYS A 257 25.90 -28.42 -18.37
N PHE A 258 25.06 -28.52 -19.40
CA PHE A 258 25.11 -29.62 -20.36
C PHE A 258 26.41 -29.58 -21.17
N VAL A 259 26.75 -28.44 -21.75
CA VAL A 259 28.00 -28.25 -22.51
C VAL A 259 29.21 -28.55 -21.62
N TYR A 260 29.20 -28.04 -20.40
CA TYR A 260 30.27 -28.25 -19.42
C TYR A 260 30.40 -29.73 -19.03
N GLY A 261 29.28 -30.43 -18.79
CA GLY A 261 29.26 -31.86 -18.55
C GLY A 261 29.82 -32.68 -19.71
N VAL A 262 29.48 -32.32 -20.96
CA VAL A 262 30.02 -32.97 -22.17
C VAL A 262 31.53 -32.74 -22.29
N LEU A 263 32.02 -31.52 -22.06
CA LEU A 263 33.44 -31.20 -22.11
C LEU A 263 34.22 -31.99 -21.06
N ASN A 264 33.76 -32.02 -19.81
CA ASN A 264 34.42 -32.77 -18.73
C ASN A 264 34.38 -34.28 -18.97
N MET A 265 33.28 -34.83 -19.48
CA MET A 265 33.20 -36.24 -19.83
C MET A 265 34.14 -36.59 -20.98
N THR A 266 34.25 -35.71 -21.98
CA THR A 266 35.19 -35.89 -23.10
C THR A 266 36.63 -35.85 -22.62
N HIS A 267 36.97 -34.87 -21.76
CA HIS A 267 38.28 -34.75 -21.14
C HIS A 267 38.65 -36.01 -20.34
N MET A 268 37.74 -36.51 -19.51
CA MET A 268 37.92 -37.75 -18.76
C MET A 268 38.17 -38.96 -19.67
N LEU A 269 37.42 -39.10 -20.77
CA LEU A 269 37.56 -40.21 -21.71
C LEU A 269 38.88 -40.16 -22.49
N LEU A 270 39.32 -38.95 -22.88
CA LEU A 270 40.59 -38.75 -23.58
C LEU A 270 41.79 -38.99 -22.65
N HIS A 271 41.77 -38.42 -21.44
CA HIS A 271 42.83 -38.63 -20.46
C HIS A 271 42.95 -40.08 -20.01
N ARG A 272 41.82 -40.79 -19.82
CA ARG A 272 41.86 -42.23 -19.50
C ARG A 272 42.66 -43.00 -20.54
N LYS A 273 42.48 -42.71 -21.84
CA LYS A 273 43.22 -43.39 -22.91
C LYS A 273 44.72 -43.08 -22.89
N GLN A 274 45.10 -41.84 -22.59
CA GLN A 274 46.51 -41.45 -22.49
C GLN A 274 47.19 -42.04 -21.25
N ILE A 275 46.55 -41.97 -20.07
CA ILE A 275 47.06 -42.53 -18.82
C ILE A 275 47.29 -44.05 -18.95
N ILE A 276 46.35 -44.78 -19.55
CA ILE A 276 46.50 -46.23 -19.75
C ILE A 276 47.71 -46.52 -20.66
N LYS A 277 47.87 -45.78 -21.76
CA LYS A 277 48.95 -46.02 -22.73
C LYS A 277 50.33 -45.76 -22.14
N GLU A 278 50.49 -44.71 -21.34
CA GLU A 278 51.77 -44.40 -20.68
C GLU A 278 52.03 -45.26 -19.44
N SER A 279 50.99 -45.73 -18.74
CA SER A 279 51.17 -46.67 -17.63
C SER A 279 51.73 -48.01 -18.12
N MET A 280 51.22 -48.55 -19.23
CA MET A 280 51.70 -49.82 -19.79
C MET A 280 53.13 -49.74 -20.32
N ASN A 281 53.54 -48.58 -20.84
CA ASN A 281 54.91 -48.37 -21.30
C ASN A 281 55.92 -48.16 -20.16
N SER A 282 55.48 -47.84 -18.93
CA SER A 282 56.38 -47.68 -17.78
C SER A 282 56.73 -49.00 -17.07
N TYR A 283 56.11 -50.11 -17.47
CA TYR A 283 56.40 -51.46 -16.94
C TYR A 283 57.28 -52.31 -17.89
N GLN A 284 57.82 -51.71 -18.95
CA GLN A 284 58.86 -52.29 -19.81
C GLN A 284 60.20 -51.65 -19.49
#